data_AF-N9LLA4-F1
#
_entry.id   AF-N9LLA4-F1
#
_cell.length_a   1.000
_cell.length_b   1.000
_cell.length_c   1.000
_cell.angle_alpha   90.00
_cell.angle_beta   90.00
_cell.angle_gamma   90.00
#
_symmetry.space_group_name_H-M   'P 1'
#
loop_
_entity.id
_entity.type
_entity.pdbx_description
1 polymer ?
#
loop_
_entity_poly.entity_id
_entity_poly.type
_entity_poly.pdbx_seq_one_letter_code
_entity_poly.pdbx_strand_id
1 'polypeptide(L)'
;MLSQLTNLFKSSKETPEQLFLKENDLVFDSRGAIYRGIVLNELGFRLEYFSNRKLDRFDDLEKLFRIAPQINEKIDLEIHSQRFVERLGNTEENLKEFKEMIKILNDYYVKFQRPR
;
A
#
# COMPACT_ATOMS: atom_id res chain seq x y z
N MET A 1 -32.50 -31.32 7.89
CA MET A 1 -31.06 -31.52 8.14
C MET A 1 -30.17 -30.68 7.22
N LEU A 2 -30.47 -30.54 5.91
CA LEU A 2 -29.74 -29.61 5.01
C LEU A 2 -29.94 -28.12 5.33
N SER A 3 -31.01 -27.75 6.05
CA SER A 3 -31.30 -26.38 6.49
C SER A 3 -30.44 -25.88 7.65
N GLN A 4 -29.71 -26.77 8.34
CA GLN A 4 -28.79 -26.39 9.42
C GLN A 4 -27.39 -26.04 8.88
N LEU A 5 -27.00 -26.60 7.74
CA LEU A 5 -25.74 -26.25 7.06
C LEU A 5 -25.83 -24.91 6.31
N THR A 6 -27.00 -24.56 5.76
CA THR A 6 -27.20 -23.27 5.08
C THR A 6 -27.27 -22.07 6.04
N ASN A 7 -27.55 -22.29 7.33
CA ASN A 7 -27.50 -21.24 8.35
C ASN A 7 -26.09 -21.00 8.91
N LEU A 8 -25.16 -21.96 8.77
CA LEU A 8 -23.74 -21.76 9.10
C LEU A 8 -23.05 -20.82 8.09
N PHE A 9 -23.42 -20.87 6.82
CA PHE A 9 -22.90 -19.97 5.77
C PHE A 9 -23.53 -18.57 5.76
N LYS A 10 -24.58 -18.31 6.55
CA LYS A 10 -25.27 -17.01 6.60
C LYS A 10 -24.74 -16.04 7.68
N SER A 11 -23.73 -16.44 8.47
CA SER A 11 -23.31 -15.65 9.65
C SER A 11 -21.93 -14.99 9.59
N SER A 12 -21.11 -15.21 8.57
CA SER A 12 -19.85 -14.48 8.43
C SER A 12 -20.07 -13.21 7.61
N LYS A 13 -20.64 -12.15 8.22
CA LYS A 13 -20.46 -10.81 7.64
C LYS A 13 -18.96 -10.56 7.54
N GLU A 14 -18.44 -10.33 6.34
CA GLU A 14 -17.02 -9.98 6.13
C GLU A 14 -16.68 -8.83 7.09
N THR A 15 -15.57 -8.95 7.81
CA THR A 15 -15.14 -7.89 8.73
C THR A 15 -14.82 -6.63 7.92
N PRO A 16 -14.89 -5.43 8.53
CA PRO A 16 -14.52 -4.19 7.83
C PRO A 16 -13.10 -4.22 7.25
N GLU A 17 -12.18 -4.94 7.90
CA GLU A 17 -10.82 -5.15 7.41
C GLU A 17 -10.80 -6.03 6.16
N GLN A 18 -11.48 -7.18 6.19
CA GLN A 18 -11.59 -8.08 5.03
C GLN A 18 -12.23 -7.40 3.83
N LEU A 19 -13.27 -6.59 4.06
CA LEU A 19 -13.90 -5.78 3.02
C LEU A 19 -12.90 -4.79 2.41
N PHE A 20 -12.17 -4.05 3.25
CA PHE A 20 -11.16 -3.10 2.78
C PHE A 20 -10.07 -3.79 1.94
N LEU A 21 -9.56 -4.94 2.40
CA LEU A 21 -8.55 -5.71 1.67
C LEU A 21 -9.07 -6.15 0.29
N LYS A 22 -10.30 -6.66 0.25
CA LYS A 22 -10.96 -7.12 -0.98
C LYS A 22 -11.27 -5.99 -1.96
N GLU A 23 -11.80 -4.85 -1.48
CA GLU A 23 -12.12 -3.68 -2.29
C GLU A 23 -10.88 -3.07 -2.95
N ASN A 24 -9.73 -3.13 -2.28
CA ASN A 24 -8.47 -2.57 -2.76
C ASN A 24 -7.58 -3.58 -3.48
N ASP A 25 -8.01 -4.85 -3.59
CA ASP A 25 -7.18 -5.96 -4.07
C ASP A 25 -5.81 -5.99 -3.37
N LEU A 26 -5.86 -5.86 -2.04
CA LEU A 26 -4.70 -5.82 -1.15
C LEU A 26 -4.59 -7.13 -0.39
N VAL A 27 -3.44 -7.79 -0.52
CA VAL A 27 -3.11 -9.05 0.15
C VAL A 27 -1.75 -8.90 0.83
N PHE A 28 -1.57 -9.54 1.98
CA PHE A 28 -0.27 -9.64 2.66
C PHE A 28 0.18 -11.09 2.67
N ASP A 29 1.38 -11.37 2.16
CA ASP A 29 1.99 -12.70 2.20
C ASP A 29 3.48 -12.63 2.58
N SER A 30 4.22 -13.74 2.40
CA SER A 30 5.65 -13.82 2.72
C SER A 30 6.55 -12.89 1.88
N ARG A 31 6.07 -12.40 0.74
CA ARG A 31 6.78 -11.43 -0.12
C ARG A 31 6.49 -9.99 0.32
N GLY A 32 5.48 -9.78 1.17
CA GLY A 32 5.05 -8.50 1.71
C GLY A 32 3.66 -8.10 1.22
N ALA A 33 3.41 -6.79 1.13
CA ALA A 33 2.16 -6.26 0.61
C ALA A 33 2.06 -6.45 -0.92
N ILE A 34 0.93 -6.98 -1.38
CA ILE A 34 0.59 -7.18 -2.78
C ILE A 34 -0.65 -6.36 -3.08
N TYR A 35 -0.53 -5.38 -3.96
CA TYR A 35 -1.61 -4.48 -4.34
C TYR A 35 -1.91 -4.65 -5.83
N ARG A 36 -3.14 -5.06 -6.17
CA ARG A 36 -3.56 -5.29 -7.56
C ARG A 36 -2.63 -6.23 -8.34
N GLY A 37 -2.18 -7.28 -7.65
CA GLY A 37 -1.21 -8.25 -8.18
C GLY A 37 0.26 -7.81 -8.19
N ILE A 38 0.56 -6.56 -7.82
CA ILE A 38 1.94 -6.03 -7.77
C ILE A 38 2.52 -6.27 -6.38
N VAL A 39 3.66 -6.97 -6.31
CA VAL A 39 4.42 -7.14 -5.06
C VAL A 39 5.13 -5.83 -4.75
N LEU A 40 4.65 -5.07 -3.77
CA LEU A 40 5.12 -3.70 -3.53
C LEU A 40 6.60 -3.64 -3.13
N ASN A 41 7.12 -4.68 -2.48
CA ASN A 41 8.54 -4.76 -2.14
C ASN A 41 9.49 -4.84 -3.35
N GLU A 42 8.99 -5.14 -4.55
CA GLU A 42 9.76 -5.03 -5.79
C GLU A 42 10.03 -3.56 -6.18
N LEU A 43 9.24 -2.62 -5.65
CA LEU A 43 9.42 -1.17 -5.82
C LEU A 43 10.36 -0.58 -4.74
N GLY A 44 11.07 -1.42 -3.99
CA GLY A 44 11.92 -1.03 -2.87
C GLY A 44 12.95 0.05 -3.20
N PHE A 45 13.59 -0.02 -4.37
CA PHE A 45 14.55 1.01 -4.81
C PHE A 45 13.90 2.40 -4.99
N ARG A 46 12.65 2.45 -5.47
CA ARG A 46 11.89 3.69 -5.61
C ARG A 46 11.52 4.23 -4.23
N LEU A 47 11.10 3.36 -3.32
CA LEU A 47 10.82 3.72 -1.93
C LEU A 47 12.07 4.24 -1.22
N GLU A 48 13.22 3.60 -1.40
CA GLU A 48 14.51 4.00 -0.82
C GLU A 48 14.91 5.40 -1.28
N TYR A 49 14.75 5.69 -2.57
CA TYR A 49 15.04 7.02 -3.11
C TYR A 49 14.16 8.11 -2.49
N PHE A 50 12.84 7.92 -2.51
CA PHE A 50 11.92 8.95 -2.00
C PHE A 50 11.97 9.07 -0.48
N SER A 51 12.20 7.97 0.24
CA SER A 51 12.32 7.97 1.70
C SER A 51 13.60 8.62 2.24
N ASN A 52 14.57 8.96 1.38
CA ASN A 52 15.95 9.32 1.79
C ASN A 52 16.66 8.16 2.49
N ARG A 53 16.59 6.95 1.91
CA ARG A 53 17.18 5.71 2.45
C ARG A 53 16.65 5.29 3.82
N LYS A 54 15.47 5.80 4.21
CA LYS A 54 14.84 5.47 5.49
C LYS A 54 14.05 4.17 5.40
N LEU A 55 13.51 3.84 4.22
CA LEU A 55 12.75 2.63 3.93
C LEU A 55 13.10 2.09 2.55
N ASP A 56 13.36 0.80 2.46
CA ASP A 56 13.57 0.03 1.23
C ASP A 56 12.48 -1.04 1.02
N ARG A 57 11.57 -1.20 2.00
CA ARG A 57 10.46 -2.16 1.98
C ARG A 57 9.19 -1.54 2.57
N PHE A 58 8.04 -2.10 2.20
CA PHE A 58 6.70 -1.68 2.62
C PHE A 58 6.17 -2.41 3.87
N ASP A 59 7.00 -3.27 4.48
CA ASP A 59 6.59 -4.15 5.57
C ASP A 59 6.35 -3.38 6.90
N ASP A 60 7.04 -2.26 7.10
CA ASP A 60 6.89 -1.40 8.28
C ASP A 60 5.86 -0.28 8.01
N LEU A 61 4.59 -0.62 8.20
CA LEU A 61 3.46 0.30 7.94
C LEU A 61 3.46 1.54 8.84
N GLU A 62 3.89 1.41 10.11
CA GLU A 62 3.99 2.55 11.02
C GLU A 62 5.05 3.54 10.54
N LYS A 63 6.23 3.03 10.16
CA LYS A 63 7.30 3.88 9.62
C LYS A 63 6.92 4.46 8.27
N LEU A 64 6.27 3.70 7.39
CA LEU A 64 5.74 4.20 6.12
C LEU A 64 4.78 5.37 6.36
N PHE A 65 3.81 5.21 7.27
CA PHE A 65 2.87 6.26 7.63
C PHE A 65 3.57 7.53 8.12
N ARG A 66 4.57 7.39 9.02
CA ARG A 66 5.32 8.54 9.55
C ARG A 66 6.10 9.30 8.48
N ILE A 67 6.66 8.63 7.48
CA ILE A 67 7.51 9.25 6.47
C ILE A 67 6.79 9.57 5.15
N ALA A 68 5.55 9.10 4.98
CA ALA A 68 4.76 9.31 3.77
C ALA A 68 4.64 10.78 3.33
N PRO A 69 4.48 11.79 4.23
CA PRO A 69 4.47 13.19 3.81
C PRO A 69 5.74 13.61 3.07
N GLN A 70 6.92 13.20 3.56
CA GLN A 70 8.21 13.49 2.95
C GLN A 70 8.36 12.78 1.58
N ILE A 71 7.85 11.55 1.46
CA ILE A 71 7.84 10.81 0.19
C ILE A 71 6.95 11.53 -0.82
N ASN A 72 5.73 11.88 -0.42
CA ASN A 72 4.76 12.55 -1.29
C ASN A 72 5.27 13.89 -1.80
N GLU A 73 5.86 14.71 -0.92
CA GLU A 73 6.43 16.01 -1.29
C GLU A 73 7.50 15.85 -2.38
N LYS A 74 8.41 14.89 -2.25
CA LYS A 74 9.44 14.64 -3.27
C LYS A 74 8.87 14.15 -4.59
N ILE A 75 7.85 13.29 -4.54
CA ILE A 75 7.16 12.83 -5.75
C ILE A 75 6.50 14.03 -6.44
N ASP A 76 5.84 14.90 -5.68
CA ASP A 76 5.19 16.09 -6.20
C ASP A 76 6.19 17.06 -6.83
N LEU A 77 7.37 17.24 -6.24
CA LEU A 77 8.46 18.01 -6.83
C LEU A 77 8.96 17.39 -8.15
N GLU A 78 9.09 16.07 -8.22
CA GLU A 78 9.54 15.38 -9.44
C GLU A 78 8.50 15.52 -10.56
N ILE A 79 7.21 15.33 -10.26
CA ILE A 79 6.09 15.55 -11.19
C ILE A 79 6.05 17.01 -11.63
N HIS A 80 6.12 17.97 -10.70
CA HIS A 80 6.03 19.39 -11.04
C HIS A 80 7.19 19.86 -11.92
N SER A 81 8.40 19.40 -11.62
CA SER A 81 9.60 19.76 -12.39
C SER A 81 9.71 19.03 -13.73
N GLN A 82 8.96 17.95 -13.93
CA GLN A 82 9.04 17.04 -15.09
C GLN A 82 10.48 16.51 -15.31
N ARG A 83 11.28 16.46 -14.25
CA ARG A 83 12.67 15.96 -14.26
C ARG A 83 12.72 14.60 -13.58
N PHE A 84 12.27 13.59 -14.30
CA PHE A 84 12.17 12.24 -13.78
C PHE A 84 13.53 11.57 -13.61
N VAL A 85 13.65 10.76 -12.57
CA VAL A 85 14.86 9.99 -12.29
C VAL A 85 14.92 8.77 -13.22
N GLU A 86 15.73 8.87 -14.28
CA GLU A 86 15.86 7.85 -15.33
C GLU A 86 16.19 6.46 -14.79
N ARG A 87 17.11 6.36 -13.81
CA ARG A 87 17.51 5.07 -13.22
C ARG A 87 16.38 4.32 -12.50
N LEU A 88 15.29 5.01 -12.15
CA LEU A 88 14.11 4.42 -11.51
C LEU A 88 12.96 4.19 -12.52
N GLY A 89 13.18 4.54 -13.79
CA GLY A 89 12.14 4.51 -14.83
C GLY A 89 10.92 5.33 -14.46
N ASN A 90 11.10 6.45 -13.74
CA ASN A 90 9.97 7.25 -13.25
C ASN A 90 9.26 7.94 -14.42
N THR A 91 7.93 7.93 -14.36
CA THR A 91 7.04 8.70 -15.23
C THR A 91 5.97 9.33 -14.35
N GLU A 92 5.25 10.33 -14.85
CA GLU A 92 4.17 10.94 -14.07
C GLU A 92 3.10 9.91 -13.65
N GLU A 93 2.74 8.99 -14.55
CA GLU A 93 1.75 7.95 -14.32
C GLU A 93 2.18 7.00 -13.19
N ASN A 94 3.39 6.44 -13.28
CA ASN A 94 3.83 5.47 -12.28
C ASN A 94 4.10 6.12 -10.91
N LEU A 95 4.42 7.41 -10.88
CA LEU A 95 4.55 8.16 -9.64
C LEU A 95 3.18 8.43 -9.00
N LYS A 96 2.14 8.72 -9.79
CA LYS A 96 0.76 8.81 -9.29
C LYS A 96 0.28 7.46 -8.74
N GLU A 97 0.56 6.37 -9.45
CA GLU A 97 0.26 5.01 -8.98
C GLU A 97 1.00 4.70 -7.67
N PHE A 98 2.28 5.06 -7.59
CA PHE A 98 3.10 4.86 -6.39
C PHE A 98 2.54 5.62 -5.17
N LYS A 99 2.05 6.85 -5.36
CA LYS A 99 1.36 7.59 -4.29
C LYS A 99 0.08 6.89 -3.84
N GLU A 100 -0.70 6.35 -4.77
CA GLU A 100 -1.92 5.62 -4.43
C GLU A 100 -1.61 4.34 -3.63
N MET A 101 -0.57 3.59 -4.00
CA MET A 101 -0.12 2.42 -3.24
C MET A 101 0.23 2.78 -1.79
N ILE A 102 1.03 3.85 -1.60
CA ILE A 102 1.39 4.34 -0.25
C ILE A 102 0.14 4.78 0.53
N LYS A 103 -0.78 5.48 -0.13
CA LYS A 103 -2.03 5.93 0.49
C LYS A 103 -2.87 4.75 0.97
N ILE A 104 -3.08 3.72 0.16
CA ILE A 104 -3.85 2.53 0.55
C ILE A 104 -3.22 1.81 1.74
N LEU A 105 -1.89 1.67 1.76
CA LEU A 105 -1.19 1.06 2.91
C LEU A 105 -1.32 1.90 4.18
N ASN A 106 -1.23 3.22 4.06
CA ASN A 106 -1.43 4.13 5.20
C ASN A 106 -2.87 4.11 5.71
N ASP A 107 -3.85 4.09 4.80
CA ASP A 107 -5.27 3.98 5.14
C ASP A 107 -5.56 2.67 5.87
N TYR A 108 -4.98 1.56 5.39
CA TYR A 108 -5.04 0.27 6.06
C TYR A 108 -4.47 0.35 7.48
N TYR A 109 -3.25 0.90 7.62
CA TYR A 109 -2.60 1.07 8.91
C TYR A 109 -3.45 1.87 9.90
N VAL A 110 -3.92 3.05 9.49
CA VAL A 110 -4.70 3.95 10.34
C VAL A 110 -6.04 3.33 10.76
N LYS A 111 -6.71 2.62 9.85
CA LYS A 111 -8.03 2.03 10.11
C LYS A 111 -7.95 0.80 11.01
N PHE A 112 -6.95 -0.05 10.82
CA PHE A 112 -6.96 -1.42 11.37
C PHE A 112 -5.78 -1.79 12.26
N GLN A 113 -4.58 -1.22 12.05
CA GLN A 113 -3.35 -1.65 12.74
C GLN A 113 -2.83 -0.65 13.79
N ARG A 114 -3.18 0.63 13.67
CA ARG A 114 -2.67 1.68 14.56
C ARG A 114 -3.18 1.47 16.00
N PRO A 115 -2.27 1.39 17.00
CA PRO A 115 -2.67 1.37 18.41
C PRO A 115 -3.45 2.63 18.76
N ARG A 116 -4.59 2.48 19.44
CA ARG A 116 -5.46 3.59 19.89
C ARG A 116 -5.21 3.94 21.33
#